data_AF-A0A3Q0EXW5-F1
#
_entry.id   AF-A0A3Q0EXW5-F1
#
_cell.length_a   1.000
_cell.length_b   1.000
_cell.length_c   1.000
_cell.angle_alpha   90.00
_cell.angle_beta   90.00
_cell.angle_gamma   90.00
#
_symmetry.space_group_name_H-M   'P 1'
#
loop_
_entity.id
_entity.type
_entity.pdbx_description
1 polymer ?
#
loop_
_entity_poly.entity_id
_entity_poly.type
_entity_poly.pdbx_seq_one_letter_code
_entity_poly.pdbx_strand_id
1 'polypeptide(L)'
;MDKLELRCKECPRRAKAEYNDDTVRASLARLEDTIIFALFERVKFPLNPPTYDLLGDLVRETEALQFEAHRYDNPEENPFFPENLPPFSAPEYPFTEFLQGAGASININKEIWEVYFRELLPKFVKCGDDGNYAQTAFADLTLLQDKEALMKFLTTESVENTVVMRRVEKKVMVFGRELSQEHDFKGDVSILYEKWLLPLTKKVQVEYLLKRLD
;
A
#
# COMPACT_ATOMS: atom_id res chain seq x y z
N MET A 1 -8.39 -25.63 -18.21
CA MET A 1 -8.48 -25.91 -16.77
C MET A 1 -9.91 -25.65 -16.35
N ASP A 2 -10.62 -26.64 -15.83
CA ASP A 2 -12.02 -26.44 -15.43
C ASP A 2 -12.07 -25.61 -14.14
N LYS A 3 -12.83 -24.51 -14.13
CA LYS A 3 -12.99 -23.62 -12.96
C LYS A 3 -13.55 -24.39 -11.74
N LEU A 4 -14.17 -25.55 -11.96
CA LEU A 4 -14.70 -26.41 -10.91
C LEU A 4 -13.64 -27.25 -10.19
N GLU A 5 -12.50 -27.54 -10.83
CA GLU A 5 -11.44 -28.38 -10.24
C GLU A 5 -10.64 -27.66 -9.15
N LEU A 6 -10.66 -26.32 -9.13
CA LEU A 6 -10.03 -25.49 -8.09
C LEU A 6 -10.94 -25.19 -6.89
N ARG A 7 -12.21 -25.64 -6.89
CA ARG A 7 -13.14 -25.32 -5.80
C ARG A 7 -12.95 -26.27 -4.62
N CYS A 8 -12.39 -25.73 -3.55
CA CYS A 8 -12.38 -26.32 -2.21
C CYS A 8 -13.80 -26.64 -1.74
N LYS A 9 -14.11 -27.92 -1.52
CA LYS A 9 -15.46 -28.40 -1.15
C LYS A 9 -15.85 -28.09 0.31
N GLU A 10 -14.87 -27.81 1.16
CA GLU A 10 -15.04 -27.61 2.61
C GLU A 10 -14.51 -26.25 3.09
N CYS A 11 -14.45 -25.25 2.21
CA CYS A 11 -13.93 -23.96 2.62
C CYS A 11 -14.94 -23.26 3.55
N PRO A 12 -14.51 -22.80 4.73
CA PRO A 12 -15.39 -22.08 5.65
C PRO A 12 -15.99 -20.89 4.91
N ARG A 13 -17.32 -20.79 4.92
CA ARG A 13 -18.06 -19.78 4.14
C ARG A 13 -17.72 -18.34 4.53
N ARG A 14 -17.08 -18.13 5.70
CA ARG A 14 -16.84 -16.83 6.31
C ARG A 14 -15.61 -16.89 7.21
N ALA A 15 -14.51 -16.24 6.82
CA ALA A 15 -13.47 -15.87 7.77
C ALA A 15 -13.94 -14.59 8.47
N LYS A 16 -14.30 -14.69 9.76
CA LYS A 16 -14.65 -13.49 10.54
C LYS A 16 -13.34 -12.82 10.94
N ALA A 17 -12.99 -11.70 10.31
CA ALA A 17 -11.86 -10.90 10.74
C ALA A 17 -12.19 -10.28 12.11
N GLU A 18 -11.33 -10.55 13.10
CA GLU A 18 -11.40 -9.95 14.44
C GLU A 18 -10.44 -8.76 14.51
N TYR A 19 -11.00 -7.57 14.69
CA TYR A 19 -10.25 -6.33 14.79
C TYR A 19 -10.07 -5.96 16.26
N ASN A 20 -8.89 -6.24 16.80
CA ASN A 20 -8.46 -5.83 18.14
C ASN A 20 -7.05 -5.21 18.06
N ASP A 21 -6.57 -4.62 19.15
CA ASP A 21 -5.29 -3.89 19.13
C ASP A 21 -4.10 -4.79 18.75
N ASP A 22 -4.15 -6.07 19.09
CA ASP A 22 -3.09 -7.03 18.76
C ASP A 22 -3.11 -7.43 17.28
N THR A 23 -4.31 -7.67 16.70
CA THR A 23 -4.45 -8.04 15.28
C THR A 23 -4.10 -6.85 14.38
N VAL A 24 -4.49 -5.64 14.78
CA VAL A 24 -4.08 -4.39 14.11
C VAL A 24 -2.57 -4.22 14.15
N ARG A 25 -1.94 -4.36 15.32
CA ARG A 25 -0.47 -4.25 15.46
C ARG A 25 0.27 -5.28 14.60
N ALA A 26 -0.22 -6.52 14.56
CA ALA A 26 0.36 -7.58 13.76
C ALA A 26 0.22 -7.31 12.25
N SER A 27 -0.94 -6.82 11.80
CA SER A 27 -1.17 -6.45 10.40
C SER A 27 -0.20 -5.36 9.95
N LEU A 28 -0.09 -4.28 10.72
CA LEU A 28 0.85 -3.17 10.44
C LEU A 28 2.30 -3.60 10.40
N ALA A 29 2.73 -4.49 11.30
CA ALA A 29 4.10 -5.00 11.29
C ALA A 29 4.43 -5.75 10.01
N ARG A 30 3.45 -6.49 9.45
CA ARG A 30 3.58 -7.20 8.17
C ARG A 30 3.58 -6.23 6.99
N LEU A 31 2.73 -5.20 7.02
CA LEU A 31 2.68 -4.18 5.97
C LEU A 31 3.96 -3.35 5.92
N GLU A 32 4.54 -3.05 7.08
CA GLU A 32 5.87 -2.44 7.16
C GLU A 32 6.91 -3.28 6.42
N ASP A 33 6.89 -4.60 6.59
CA ASP A 33 7.78 -5.52 5.87
C ASP A 33 7.47 -5.50 4.36
N THR A 34 6.19 -5.60 3.97
CA THR A 34 5.77 -5.58 2.56
C THR A 34 6.22 -4.30 1.85
N ILE A 35 6.03 -3.13 2.47
CA ILE A 35 6.45 -1.84 1.88
C ILE A 35 7.96 -1.79 1.71
N ILE A 36 8.72 -2.27 2.71
CA ILE A 36 10.18 -2.33 2.63
C ILE A 36 10.61 -3.24 1.47
N PHE A 37 10.00 -4.42 1.32
CA PHE A 37 10.28 -5.33 0.22
C PHE A 37 9.88 -4.76 -1.15
N ALA A 38 8.70 -4.18 -1.28
CA ALA A 38 8.25 -3.55 -2.52
C ALA A 38 9.17 -2.39 -2.93
N LEU A 39 9.66 -1.61 -1.97
CA LEU A 39 10.68 -0.59 -2.23
C LEU A 39 11.98 -1.23 -2.72
N PHE A 40 12.43 -2.31 -2.08
CA PHE A 40 13.61 -3.06 -2.49
C PHE A 40 13.49 -3.70 -3.88
N GLU A 41 12.29 -4.03 -4.34
CA GLU A 41 12.07 -4.47 -5.72
C GLU A 41 12.13 -3.29 -6.69
N ARG A 42 11.53 -2.14 -6.36
CA ARG A 42 11.44 -0.99 -7.27
C ARG A 42 12.79 -0.37 -7.60
N VAL A 43 13.61 -0.12 -6.60
CA VAL A 43 15.00 0.39 -6.68
C VAL A 43 15.97 -0.43 -7.53
N LYS A 44 15.65 -1.69 -7.86
CA LYS A 44 16.47 -2.50 -8.78
C LYS A 44 16.47 -1.92 -10.19
N PHE A 45 15.46 -1.12 -10.52
CA PHE A 45 15.29 -0.47 -11.81
C PHE A 45 15.57 1.04 -11.69
N PRO A 46 16.15 1.68 -12.71
CA PRO A 46 16.28 3.14 -12.75
C PRO A 46 14.90 3.79 -12.94
N LEU A 47 14.88 5.10 -13.20
CA LEU A 47 13.64 5.83 -13.38
C LEU A 47 12.78 5.24 -14.51
N ASN A 48 13.37 4.83 -15.62
CA ASN A 48 12.65 4.28 -16.78
C ASN A 48 11.49 5.19 -17.24
N PRO A 49 11.76 6.42 -17.69
CA PRO A 49 10.72 7.39 -18.07
C PRO A 49 9.61 6.85 -19.00
N PRO A 50 9.90 6.01 -20.02
CA PRO A 50 8.86 5.46 -20.90
C PRO A 50 7.78 4.64 -20.17
N THR A 51 8.06 4.12 -18.97
CA THR A 51 7.08 3.40 -18.14
C THR A 51 5.86 4.28 -17.82
N TYR A 52 6.06 5.57 -17.59
CA TYR A 52 5.02 6.46 -17.05
C TYR A 52 4.00 6.91 -18.08
N ASP A 53 4.27 6.73 -19.37
CA ASP A 53 3.31 7.00 -20.44
C ASP A 53 2.12 6.03 -20.40
N LEU A 54 2.33 4.80 -19.91
CA LEU A 54 1.31 3.73 -19.86
C LEU A 54 0.91 3.34 -18.43
N LEU A 55 1.63 3.79 -17.41
CA LEU A 55 1.39 3.35 -16.03
C LEU A 55 -0.02 3.68 -15.53
N GLY A 56 -0.57 4.84 -15.91
CA GLY A 56 -1.93 5.21 -15.56
C GLY A 56 -2.97 4.24 -16.12
N ASP A 57 -2.80 3.81 -17.37
CA ASP A 57 -3.70 2.84 -18.01
C ASP A 57 -3.51 1.44 -17.41
N LEU A 58 -2.27 1.02 -17.14
CA LEU A 58 -1.98 -0.23 -16.46
C LEU A 58 -2.71 -0.33 -15.11
N VAL A 59 -2.64 0.73 -14.30
CA VAL A 59 -3.31 0.75 -12.99
C VAL A 59 -4.81 0.67 -13.20
N ARG A 60 -5.41 1.48 -14.08
CA ARG A 60 -6.85 1.44 -14.37
C ARG A 60 -7.35 0.05 -14.78
N GLU A 61 -6.68 -0.59 -15.74
CA GLU A 61 -7.04 -1.93 -16.21
C GLU A 61 -6.88 -2.99 -15.09
N THR A 62 -5.85 -2.85 -14.26
CA THR A 62 -5.64 -3.73 -13.11
C THR A 62 -6.76 -3.56 -12.08
N GLU A 63 -7.11 -2.32 -11.72
CA GLU A 63 -8.16 -2.03 -10.74
C GLU A 63 -9.53 -2.51 -11.22
N ALA A 64 -9.82 -2.40 -12.52
CA ALA A 64 -11.06 -2.94 -13.09
C ALA A 64 -11.17 -4.46 -12.87
N LEU A 65 -10.08 -5.21 -13.12
CA LEU A 65 -10.04 -6.65 -12.85
C LEU A 65 -10.14 -6.97 -11.35
N GLN A 66 -9.48 -6.18 -10.50
CA GLN A 66 -9.53 -6.36 -9.04
C GLN A 66 -10.91 -6.05 -8.46
N PHE A 67 -11.64 -5.11 -9.06
CA PHE A 67 -13.02 -4.82 -8.72
C PHE A 67 -13.95 -5.99 -9.07
N GLU A 68 -13.83 -6.58 -10.26
CA GLU A 68 -14.55 -7.81 -10.61
C GLU A 68 -14.23 -8.96 -9.65
N ALA A 69 -13.03 -8.95 -9.06
CA ALA A 69 -12.59 -9.89 -8.04
C ALA A 69 -13.00 -9.50 -6.60
N HIS A 70 -13.85 -8.48 -6.41
CA HIS A 70 -14.35 -8.02 -5.11
C HIS A 70 -13.28 -7.47 -4.15
N ARG A 71 -12.13 -7.01 -4.66
CA ARG A 71 -11.05 -6.46 -3.82
C ARG A 71 -11.53 -5.28 -2.96
N TYR A 72 -12.22 -4.33 -3.58
CA TYR A 72 -12.65 -3.08 -2.94
C TYR A 72 -13.93 -3.22 -2.11
N ASP A 73 -14.46 -4.44 -1.96
CA ASP A 73 -15.48 -4.73 -0.94
C ASP A 73 -14.83 -4.76 0.46
N ASN A 74 -13.51 -4.97 0.55
CA ASN A 74 -12.74 -4.88 1.79
C ASN A 74 -12.61 -3.40 2.21
N PRO A 75 -13.04 -3.00 3.42
CA PRO A 75 -12.94 -1.61 3.88
C PRO A 75 -11.50 -1.08 4.04
N GLU A 76 -10.49 -1.96 3.98
CA GLU A 76 -9.07 -1.55 3.99
C GLU A 76 -8.51 -1.26 2.59
N GLU A 77 -9.24 -1.57 1.51
CA GLU A 77 -8.79 -1.42 0.12
C GLU A 77 -9.43 -0.20 -0.53
N ASN A 78 -8.66 0.60 -1.24
CA ASN A 78 -9.08 1.86 -1.86
C ASN A 78 -8.59 1.93 -3.32
N PRO A 79 -9.44 2.20 -4.31
CA PRO A 79 -8.96 2.37 -5.68
C PRO A 79 -8.22 3.70 -5.87
N PHE A 80 -7.20 3.72 -6.73
CA PHE A 80 -6.55 4.95 -7.22
C PHE A 80 -7.42 5.68 -8.24
N PHE A 81 -8.21 4.95 -9.03
CA PHE A 81 -9.10 5.48 -10.07
C PHE A 81 -10.55 5.01 -9.88
N PRO A 82 -11.25 5.48 -8.82
CA PRO A 82 -12.61 5.05 -8.50
C PRO A 82 -13.62 5.34 -9.61
N GLU A 83 -13.37 6.33 -10.49
CA GLU A 83 -14.32 6.75 -11.52
C GLU A 83 -14.51 5.70 -12.63
N ASN A 84 -13.57 4.75 -12.75
CA ASN A 84 -13.58 3.71 -13.80
C ASN A 84 -14.20 2.39 -13.33
N LEU A 85 -14.68 2.32 -12.09
CA LEU A 85 -15.27 1.11 -11.54
C LEU A 85 -16.74 0.97 -12.01
N PRO A 86 -17.14 -0.18 -12.59
CA PRO A 86 -18.50 -0.36 -13.06
C PRO A 86 -19.53 -0.24 -11.92
N PRO A 87 -20.79 0.15 -12.22
CA PRO A 87 -21.82 0.29 -11.21
C PRO A 87 -22.00 -1.02 -10.44
N PHE A 88 -21.93 -0.88 -9.12
CA PHE A 88 -21.97 -1.93 -8.11
C PHE A 88 -23.03 -3.01 -8.39
N SER A 89 -22.59 -4.27 -8.45
CA SER A 89 -23.46 -5.46 -8.42
C SER A 89 -22.97 -6.43 -7.35
N ALA A 90 -22.89 -6.01 -6.09
CA ALA A 90 -22.33 -6.89 -5.07
C ALA A 90 -23.27 -8.03 -4.65
N PRO A 91 -22.75 -9.26 -4.51
CA PRO A 91 -23.22 -10.19 -3.50
C PRO A 91 -22.75 -9.72 -2.09
N GLU A 92 -23.55 -9.99 -1.05
CA GLU A 92 -23.21 -9.67 0.35
C GLU A 92 -21.94 -10.42 0.81
N TYR A 93 -20.77 -9.78 0.73
CA TYR A 93 -19.55 -10.29 1.35
C TYR A 93 -19.45 -9.80 2.81
N PRO A 94 -19.21 -10.68 3.79
CA PRO A 94 -19.36 -10.34 5.20
C PRO A 94 -18.04 -9.82 5.79
N PHE A 95 -17.56 -8.67 5.33
CA PHE A 95 -16.54 -7.95 6.12
C PHE A 95 -17.20 -7.42 7.40
N THR A 96 -16.52 -7.55 8.53
CA THR A 96 -17.00 -6.96 9.78
C THR A 96 -16.94 -5.44 9.61
N GLU A 97 -18.07 -4.76 9.61
CA GLU A 97 -18.10 -3.29 9.56
C GLU A 97 -17.54 -2.74 10.90
N PHE A 98 -16.30 -2.27 10.88
CA PHE A 98 -15.61 -1.75 12.06
C PHE A 98 -15.31 -0.24 11.98
N LEU A 99 -15.35 0.33 10.77
CA LEU A 99 -15.26 1.76 10.53
C LEU A 99 -16.64 2.40 10.70
N GLN A 100 -16.68 3.65 11.17
CA GLN A 100 -17.91 4.35 11.56
C GLN A 100 -18.06 5.66 10.79
N GLY A 101 -19.31 5.97 10.43
CA GLY A 101 -19.71 7.26 9.86
C GLY A 101 -19.11 7.55 8.49
N ALA A 102 -19.17 8.81 8.08
CA ALA A 102 -18.57 9.28 6.81
C ALA A 102 -17.04 9.10 6.75
N GLY A 103 -16.39 8.81 7.89
CA GLY A 103 -14.97 8.47 7.96
C GLY A 103 -14.59 7.17 7.22
N ALA A 104 -15.53 6.24 7.05
CA ALA A 104 -15.28 4.97 6.36
C ALA A 104 -14.99 5.13 4.85
N SER A 105 -15.37 6.25 4.25
CA SER A 105 -15.21 6.50 2.80
C SER A 105 -14.04 7.43 2.48
N ILE A 106 -13.11 7.64 3.41
CA ILE A 106 -11.93 8.48 3.19
C ILE A 106 -10.94 7.73 2.30
N ASN A 107 -10.68 8.30 1.12
CA ASN A 107 -9.66 7.82 0.19
C ASN A 107 -8.73 8.99 -0.18
N ILE A 108 -7.44 8.87 0.15
CA ILE A 108 -6.40 9.87 -0.14
C ILE A 108 -5.44 9.42 -1.26
N ASN A 109 -5.79 8.40 -2.04
CA ASN A 109 -4.90 7.78 -3.02
C ASN A 109 -4.40 8.76 -4.10
N LYS A 110 -5.17 9.79 -4.42
CA LYS A 110 -4.72 10.88 -5.31
C LYS A 110 -3.48 11.60 -4.75
N GLU A 111 -3.46 11.87 -3.45
CA GLU A 111 -2.33 12.51 -2.79
C GLU A 111 -1.14 11.56 -2.69
N ILE A 112 -1.39 10.28 -2.37
CA ILE A 112 -0.37 9.24 -2.36
C ILE A 112 0.30 9.13 -3.74
N TRP A 113 -0.51 9.13 -4.80
CA TRP A 113 -0.04 9.11 -6.19
C TRP A 113 0.86 10.30 -6.50
N GLU A 114 0.40 11.51 -6.19
CA GLU A 114 1.17 12.75 -6.45
C GLU A 114 2.50 12.75 -5.68
N VAL A 115 2.48 12.44 -4.39
CA VAL A 115 3.66 12.33 -3.54
C VAL A 115 4.63 11.27 -4.08
N TYR A 116 4.09 10.10 -4.45
CA TYR A 116 4.90 8.98 -4.91
C TYR A 116 5.73 9.37 -6.14
N PHE A 117 5.10 9.92 -7.18
CA PHE A 117 5.81 10.23 -8.42
C PHE A 117 6.60 11.53 -8.38
N ARG A 118 6.13 12.56 -7.66
CA ARG A 118 6.78 13.87 -7.64
C ARG A 118 7.93 13.96 -6.66
N GLU A 119 7.81 13.26 -5.53
CA GLU A 119 8.69 13.50 -4.39
C GLU A 119 9.47 12.27 -3.97
N LEU A 120 8.80 11.11 -3.91
CA LEU A 120 9.42 9.87 -3.49
C LEU A 120 10.27 9.32 -4.63
N LEU A 121 9.67 8.81 -5.70
CA LEU A 121 10.34 8.06 -6.75
C LEU A 121 11.68 8.69 -7.22
N PRO A 122 11.78 9.99 -7.58
CA PRO A 122 13.03 10.59 -8.05
C PRO A 122 14.17 10.63 -7.02
N LYS A 123 13.90 10.47 -5.73
CA LYS A 123 14.91 10.47 -4.66
C LYS A 123 15.56 9.09 -4.46
N PHE A 124 14.85 8.01 -4.78
CA PHE A 124 15.21 6.64 -4.40
C PHE A 124 15.72 5.82 -5.59
N VAL A 125 15.39 6.22 -6.82
CA VAL A 125 15.82 5.51 -8.02
C VAL A 125 16.84 6.34 -8.79
N LYS A 126 17.81 5.65 -9.38
CA LYS A 126 18.82 6.31 -10.23
C LYS A 126 18.14 6.86 -11.48
N CYS A 127 18.55 8.05 -11.92
CA CYS A 127 18.21 8.51 -13.26
C CYS A 127 18.83 7.56 -14.28
N GLY A 128 18.04 7.12 -15.27
CA GLY A 128 18.48 6.19 -16.28
C GLY A 128 17.33 5.42 -16.91
N ASP A 129 17.71 4.61 -17.90
CA ASP A 129 16.83 3.73 -18.62
C ASP A 129 17.56 2.40 -18.86
N ASP A 130 16.99 1.31 -18.36
CA ASP A 130 17.52 -0.04 -18.55
C ASP A 130 16.61 -0.93 -19.42
N GLY A 131 15.52 -0.37 -19.96
CA GLY A 131 14.55 -1.07 -20.79
C GLY A 131 13.57 -1.98 -20.04
N ASN A 132 13.67 -2.14 -18.71
CA ASN A 132 12.81 -3.03 -17.92
C ASN A 132 11.48 -2.34 -17.54
N TYR A 133 10.75 -1.83 -18.54
CA TYR A 133 9.57 -1.00 -18.31
C TYR A 133 8.44 -1.74 -17.62
N ALA A 134 8.18 -2.99 -18.00
CA ALA A 134 7.12 -3.81 -17.44
C ALA A 134 7.38 -4.10 -15.96
N GLN A 135 8.59 -4.56 -15.62
CA GLN A 135 8.99 -4.84 -14.25
C GLN A 135 8.98 -3.58 -13.38
N THR A 136 9.36 -2.43 -13.95
CA THR A 136 9.24 -1.12 -13.30
C THR A 136 7.79 -0.79 -12.99
N ALA A 137 6.90 -0.93 -13.98
CA ALA A 137 5.48 -0.64 -13.84
C ALA A 137 4.82 -1.55 -12.79
N PHE A 138 5.16 -2.84 -12.78
CA PHE A 138 4.68 -3.78 -11.76
C PHE A 138 5.23 -3.45 -10.38
N ALA A 139 6.50 -3.09 -10.25
CA ALA A 139 7.06 -2.69 -8.96
C ALA A 139 6.44 -1.38 -8.44
N ASP A 140 6.17 -0.42 -9.33
CA ASP A 140 5.43 0.82 -9.01
C ASP A 140 4.01 0.49 -8.55
N LEU A 141 3.28 -0.36 -9.29
CA LEU A 141 1.93 -0.80 -8.96
C LEU A 141 1.87 -1.54 -7.62
N THR A 142 2.76 -2.50 -7.39
CA THR A 142 2.88 -3.23 -6.12
C THR A 142 3.15 -2.25 -4.99
N LEU A 143 4.11 -1.34 -5.16
CA LEU A 143 4.43 -0.35 -4.13
C LEU A 143 3.31 0.67 -3.90
N LEU A 144 2.44 0.94 -4.87
CA LEU A 144 1.25 1.79 -4.71
C LEU A 144 0.10 1.06 -4.02
N GLN A 145 -0.17 -0.19 -4.40
CA GLN A 145 -1.28 -1.00 -3.88
C GLN A 145 -0.98 -1.66 -2.52
N ASP A 146 0.29 -1.92 -2.20
CA ASP A 146 0.71 -2.50 -0.91
C ASP A 146 0.65 -1.48 0.26
N LYS A 147 0.07 -0.30 0.03
CA LYS A 147 0.05 0.81 0.98
C LYS A 147 -1.31 1.04 1.63
N GLU A 148 -2.33 0.23 1.33
CA GLU A 148 -3.69 0.58 1.73
C GLU A 148 -4.06 0.28 3.18
N ALA A 149 -3.29 -0.57 3.86
CA ALA A 149 -3.49 -0.82 5.29
C ALA A 149 -2.55 0.02 6.19
N LEU A 150 -2.03 1.13 5.66
CA LEU A 150 -1.42 2.23 6.44
C LEU A 150 -2.41 2.94 7.37
N MET A 151 -3.68 2.55 7.36
CA MET A 151 -4.62 2.99 8.36
C MET A 151 -4.50 2.16 9.63
N LYS A 152 -3.93 2.83 10.65
CA LYS A 152 -4.18 2.68 12.09
C LYS A 152 -3.13 1.92 12.89
N PHE A 153 -2.10 2.63 13.34
CA PHE A 153 -1.89 2.78 14.80
C PHE A 153 -1.38 4.18 15.10
N LEU A 154 -1.77 4.63 16.28
CA LEU A 154 -1.82 6.01 16.72
C LEU A 154 -0.44 6.61 16.94
N THR A 155 -0.41 7.94 16.86
CA THR A 155 0.63 8.80 17.41
C THR A 155 0.62 8.83 18.94
N THR A 156 1.79 8.80 19.58
CA THR A 156 2.19 9.86 20.53
C THR A 156 3.69 10.19 20.46
N GLU A 157 3.97 11.50 20.41
CA GLU A 157 5.19 12.26 20.72
C GLU A 157 6.59 11.59 20.58
N SER A 158 7.40 12.10 19.63
CA SER A 158 8.86 11.93 19.30
C SER A 158 9.59 10.60 19.55
N VAL A 159 9.29 9.90 20.63
CA VAL A 159 9.86 8.61 21.04
C VAL A 159 9.37 7.49 20.13
N GLU A 160 8.09 7.47 19.71
CA GLU A 160 7.59 6.42 18.82
C GLU A 160 8.10 6.53 17.39
N ASN A 161 8.25 7.74 16.82
CA ASN A 161 8.93 7.92 15.54
C ASN A 161 10.36 7.36 15.65
N THR A 162 11.07 7.64 16.74
CA THR A 162 12.40 7.08 16.96
C THR A 162 12.38 5.55 17.06
N VAL A 163 11.38 4.95 17.70
CA VAL A 163 11.24 3.50 17.84
C VAL A 163 10.87 2.84 16.51
N VAL A 164 9.90 3.39 15.77
CA VAL A 164 9.50 2.93 14.43
C VAL A 164 10.69 3.01 13.49
N MET A 165 11.36 4.16 13.44
CA MET A 165 12.54 4.36 12.60
C MET A 165 13.66 3.38 12.98
N ARG A 166 13.96 3.17 14.27
CA ARG A 166 14.92 2.15 14.71
C ARG A 166 14.54 0.73 14.30
N ARG A 167 13.24 0.39 14.30
CA ARG A 167 12.75 -0.94 13.86
C ARG A 167 12.90 -1.09 12.35
N VAL A 168 12.47 -0.09 11.59
CA VAL A 168 12.57 -0.02 10.14
C VAL A 168 14.04 -0.12 9.72
N GLU A 169 14.94 0.65 10.33
CA GLU A 169 16.38 0.58 10.11
C GLU A 169 16.93 -0.83 10.34
N LYS A 170 16.54 -1.49 11.43
CA LYS A 170 16.97 -2.87 11.70
C LYS A 170 16.48 -3.85 10.63
N LYS A 171 15.23 -3.71 10.18
CA LYS A 171 14.66 -4.55 9.12
C LYS A 171 15.37 -4.33 7.80
N VAL A 172 15.61 -3.08 7.41
CA VAL A 172 16.39 -2.71 6.22
C VAL A 172 17.81 -3.29 6.28
N MET A 173 18.47 -3.26 7.45
CA MET A 173 19.80 -3.89 7.64
C MET A 173 19.78 -5.42 7.55
N VAL A 174 18.63 -6.07 7.79
CA VAL A 174 18.49 -7.53 7.68
C VAL A 174 18.16 -7.93 6.25
N PHE A 175 17.18 -7.28 5.64
CA PHE A 175 16.72 -7.56 4.27
C PHE A 175 17.71 -7.07 3.21
N GLY A 176 18.34 -5.91 3.42
CA GLY A 176 19.29 -5.30 2.50
C GLY A 176 20.65 -5.99 2.42
N ARG A 177 20.89 -7.09 3.16
CA ARG A 177 22.14 -7.87 3.06
C ARG A 177 22.35 -8.50 1.68
N GLU A 178 21.28 -8.72 0.94
CA GLU A 178 21.31 -9.29 -0.42
C GLU A 178 21.47 -8.23 -1.51
N LEU A 179 21.34 -6.94 -1.17
CA LEU A 179 21.43 -5.82 -2.10
C LEU A 179 22.80 -5.14 -1.97
N SER A 180 23.34 -4.69 -3.10
CA SER A 180 24.71 -4.13 -3.20
C SER A 180 24.99 -3.07 -2.14
N GLN A 181 26.17 -3.14 -1.50
CA GLN A 181 26.65 -2.22 -0.45
C GLN A 181 26.80 -0.75 -0.91
N GLU A 182 26.58 -0.44 -2.18
CA GLU A 182 26.83 0.88 -2.77
C GLU A 182 25.67 1.89 -2.64
N HIS A 183 24.46 1.46 -2.25
CA HIS A 183 23.29 2.35 -2.14
C HIS A 183 22.83 2.49 -0.69
N ASP A 184 22.65 3.74 -0.22
CA ASP A 184 22.17 4.03 1.14
C ASP A 184 20.67 3.82 1.29
N PHE A 185 20.26 2.56 1.20
CA PHE A 185 18.89 2.11 1.45
C PHE A 185 18.36 2.50 2.81
N LYS A 186 19.25 2.57 3.81
CA LYS A 186 18.87 2.93 5.17
C LYS A 186 18.39 4.38 5.20
N GLY A 187 19.15 5.30 4.60
CA GLY A 187 18.78 6.70 4.47
C GLY A 187 17.48 6.87 3.68
N ASP A 188 17.36 6.15 2.58
CA ASP A 188 16.19 6.19 1.71
C ASP A 188 14.91 5.75 2.45
N VAL A 189 14.89 4.55 3.01
CA VAL A 189 13.71 4.05 3.76
C VAL A 189 13.40 4.97 4.95
N SER A 190 14.42 5.55 5.59
CA SER A 190 14.18 6.52 6.67
C SER A 190 13.45 7.76 6.16
N ILE A 191 13.89 8.35 5.04
CA ILE A 191 13.23 9.49 4.41
C ILE A 191 11.80 9.14 3.98
N LEU A 192 11.57 7.91 3.49
CA LEU A 192 10.24 7.42 3.13
C LEU A 192 9.28 7.50 4.31
N TYR A 193 9.68 6.92 5.44
CA TYR A 193 8.84 6.84 6.63
C TYR A 193 8.61 8.22 7.26
N GLU A 194 9.67 9.00 7.42
CA GLU A 194 9.62 10.29 8.12
C GLU A 194 8.85 11.36 7.34
N LYS A 195 9.10 11.48 6.02
CA LYS A 195 8.54 12.59 5.23
C LYS A 195 7.19 12.27 4.60
N TRP A 196 6.87 11.00 4.39
CA TRP A 196 5.71 10.60 3.59
C TRP A 196 4.76 9.69 4.36
N LEU A 197 5.25 8.54 4.81
CA LEU A 197 4.40 7.51 5.39
C LEU A 197 3.73 7.99 6.68
N LEU A 198 4.52 8.46 7.66
CA LEU A 198 4.00 8.91 8.96
C LEU A 198 3.09 10.15 8.83
N PRO A 199 3.43 11.18 8.03
CA PRO A 199 2.53 12.32 7.84
C PRO A 199 1.20 11.95 7.17
N LEU A 200 1.22 11.13 6.12
CA LEU A 200 0.00 10.72 5.40
C LEU A 200 -0.91 9.85 6.28
N THR A 201 -0.34 8.90 7.02
CA THR A 201 -1.12 8.06 7.95
C THR A 201 -1.78 8.90 9.06
N LYS A 202 -1.07 9.88 9.60
CA LYS A 202 -1.62 10.81 10.60
C LYS A 202 -2.75 11.67 10.01
N LYS A 203 -2.60 12.11 8.76
CA LYS A 203 -3.65 12.88 8.07
C LYS A 203 -4.94 12.07 7.97
N VAL A 204 -4.87 10.81 7.53
CA VAL A 204 -6.07 9.96 7.44
C VAL A 204 -6.72 9.72 8.80
N GLN A 205 -5.92 9.53 9.86
CA GLN A 205 -6.46 9.41 11.22
C GLN A 205 -7.22 10.67 11.65
N VAL A 206 -6.67 11.85 11.36
CA VAL A 206 -7.33 13.13 11.67
C VAL A 206 -8.62 13.28 10.86
N GLU A 207 -8.60 13.03 9.55
CA GLU A 207 -9.79 13.12 8.71
C GLU A 207 -10.88 12.12 9.13
N TYR A 208 -10.49 10.90 9.50
CA TYR A 208 -11.40 9.89 10.03
C TYR A 208 -12.08 10.37 11.31
N LEU A 209 -11.29 10.89 12.26
CA LEU A 209 -11.83 11.38 13.53
C LEU A 209 -12.75 12.59 13.36
N LEU A 210 -12.46 13.47 12.40
CA LEU A 210 -13.30 14.64 12.10
C LEU A 210 -14.68 14.24 11.57
N LYS A 211 -14.76 13.17 10.79
CA LYS A 211 -15.99 12.65 10.16
C LYS A 211 -16.61 11.47 10.90
N ARG A 212 -16.11 11.15 12.10
CA ARG A 212 -16.53 9.94 12.84
C ARG A 212 -17.95 10.03 13.38
N LEU A 213 -18.41 11.24 13.69
CA LEU A 213 -19.71 11.50 14.30
C LEU A 213 -20.77 11.99 13.31
N ASP A 214 -20.40 12.13 12.04
CA ASP A 214 -21.29 12.48 10.92
C ASP A 214 -21.95 11.21 10.35
#